data_AF-A0A3D3AAT5-F1
#
_entry.id   AF-A0A3D3AAT5-F1
#
_cell.length_a   1.000
_cell.length_b   1.000
_cell.length_c   1.000
_cell.angle_alpha   90.00
_cell.angle_beta   90.00
_cell.angle_gamma   90.00
#
_symmetry.space_group_name_H-M   'P 1'
#
loop_
_entity.id
_entity.type
_entity.pdbx_description
1 polymer ?
#
loop_
_entity_poly.entity_id
_entity_poly.type
_entity_poly.pdbx_seq_one_letter_code
_entity_poly.pdbx_strand_id
1 'polypeptide(L)'
;TMPPEITRLSEQFLSAPKRIEVARPSSTNDNVSQKLIEVAPMKKREALRDLFDKEDVTNGIIFCNRKRDIGELLKSLHRHDYKAVSLHGDMDQHMRLKMLDQFKSGDATYLIASDVAARGLDIPAVSHVFNFDVPTHAEDYVHRIGRTGRAGRSGAAFTLATRNDGKYVDAIEQLIERKIDREAFSGGDSGEGTDDKPRKNNRRNNRGGKSDGKGRSEKSETGQDAKSNGAGKRRGLLGRNRRGGKADNNKPKETKPQNSGSKKPAKKGDAFEGNMPDFLK
;
A
#
# COMPACT_ATOMS: atom_id res chain seq x y z
N THR A 1 16.97 -7.56 11.42
CA THR A 1 17.78 -8.71 10.96
C THR A 1 19.11 -8.19 10.41
N MET A 2 20.17 -9.00 10.41
CA MET A 2 21.40 -8.69 9.68
C MET A 2 21.37 -9.40 8.32
N PRO A 3 21.21 -8.68 7.19
CA PRO A 3 21.30 -9.28 5.87
C PRO A 3 22.66 -9.96 5.64
N PRO A 4 22.74 -10.96 4.74
CA PRO A 4 24.00 -11.65 4.43
C PRO A 4 25.13 -10.69 4.03
N GLU A 5 24.80 -9.62 3.30
CA GLU A 5 25.75 -8.59 2.86
C GLU A 5 26.38 -7.84 4.04
N ILE A 6 25.57 -7.44 5.02
CA ILE A 6 26.03 -6.75 6.24
C ILE A 6 26.78 -7.72 7.16
N THR A 7 26.36 -8.98 7.20
CA THR A 7 27.04 -10.04 7.96
C THR A 7 28.45 -10.26 7.41
N ARG A 8 28.57 -10.40 6.09
CA ARG A 8 29.86 -10.56 5.40
C ARG A 8 30.79 -9.36 5.62
N LEU A 9 30.23 -8.15 5.61
CA LEU A 9 31.00 -6.94 5.90
C LEU A 9 31.49 -6.96 7.36
N SER A 10 30.62 -7.32 8.30
CA SER A 10 30.96 -7.42 9.72
C SER A 10 32.08 -8.45 9.97
N GLU A 11 32.03 -9.61 9.29
CA GLU A 11 33.08 -10.64 9.36
C GLU A 11 34.43 -10.17 8.81
N GLN A 12 34.45 -9.27 7.83
CA GLN A 12 35.70 -8.72 7.27
C GLN A 12 36.40 -7.74 8.22
N PHE A 13 35.64 -7.03 9.06
CA PHE A 13 36.19 -5.96 9.92
C PHE A 13 36.28 -6.34 11.40
N LEU A 14 35.55 -7.36 11.86
CA LEU A 14 35.55 -7.79 13.25
C LEU A 14 36.46 -9.01 13.46
N SER A 15 37.39 -8.92 14.40
CA SER A 15 38.20 -10.06 14.86
C SER A 15 37.58 -10.68 16.11
N ALA A 16 37.19 -11.96 16.02
CA ALA A 16 36.58 -12.74 17.11
C ALA A 16 35.39 -12.05 17.85
N PRO A 17 34.36 -11.55 17.14
CA PRO A 17 33.22 -10.92 17.79
C PRO A 17 32.36 -11.93 18.58
N LYS A 18 31.85 -11.52 19.73
CA LYS A 18 30.76 -12.25 20.41
C LYS A 18 29.44 -11.91 19.73
N ARG A 19 28.80 -12.91 19.10
CA ARG A 19 27.48 -12.76 18.47
C ARG A 19 26.39 -12.95 19.52
N ILE A 20 25.54 -11.95 19.69
CA ILE A 20 24.34 -12.00 20.54
C ILE A 20 23.12 -11.86 19.63
N GLU A 21 22.24 -12.86 19.65
CA GLU A 21 21.05 -12.92 18.79
C GLU A 21 19.82 -13.19 19.66
N VAL A 22 18.83 -12.30 19.58
CA VAL A 22 17.67 -12.29 20.51
C VAL A 22 16.49 -13.09 19.95
N ALA A 23 16.41 -13.30 18.64
CA ALA A 23 15.40 -14.11 17.97
C ALA A 23 15.90 -14.56 16.59
N ARG A 24 15.35 -15.67 16.06
CA ARG A 24 15.66 -16.07 14.68
C ARG A 24 15.23 -14.96 13.72
N PRO A 25 15.98 -14.71 12.63
CA PRO A 25 15.50 -13.86 11.56
C PRO A 25 14.16 -14.41 11.08
N SER A 26 13.11 -13.58 11.11
CA SER A 26 11.79 -13.92 10.57
C SER A 26 10.92 -14.89 11.38
N SER A 27 11.15 -15.10 12.68
CA SER A 27 10.21 -15.85 13.51
C SER A 27 8.94 -15.05 13.83
N THR A 28 7.77 -15.65 13.62
CA THR A 28 6.51 -15.09 14.09
C THR A 28 6.43 -15.17 15.62
N ASN A 29 5.71 -14.25 16.26
CA ASN A 29 5.49 -14.32 17.70
C ASN A 29 4.49 -15.44 18.03
N ASP A 30 4.85 -16.35 18.92
CA ASP A 30 4.04 -17.53 19.27
C ASP A 30 2.65 -17.15 19.83
N ASN A 31 2.52 -15.95 20.39
CA ASN A 31 1.27 -15.45 20.95
C ASN A 31 0.29 -14.88 19.91
N VAL A 32 0.59 -15.01 18.62
CA VAL A 32 -0.25 -14.52 17.52
C VAL A 32 -0.94 -15.70 16.82
N SER A 33 -2.26 -15.77 16.93
CA SER A 33 -3.07 -16.69 16.12
C SER A 33 -3.06 -16.22 14.67
N GLN A 34 -2.82 -17.14 13.74
CA GLN A 34 -2.67 -16.83 12.32
C GLN A 34 -3.68 -17.65 11.52
N LYS A 35 -4.55 -16.97 10.77
CA LYS A 35 -5.58 -17.59 9.94
C LYS A 35 -5.53 -17.07 8.52
N LEU A 36 -5.70 -17.98 7.55
CA LEU A 36 -5.78 -17.70 6.13
C LEU A 36 -7.21 -17.94 5.66
N ILE A 37 -7.80 -16.95 5.00
CA ILE A 37 -9.16 -17.02 4.48
C ILE A 37 -9.10 -16.86 2.98
N GLU A 38 -9.46 -17.93 2.27
CA GLU A 38 -9.53 -17.92 0.82
C GLU A 38 -10.84 -17.27 0.38
N VAL A 39 -10.73 -16.21 -0.41
CA VAL A 39 -11.87 -15.39 -0.80
C VAL A 39 -11.69 -14.85 -2.22
N ALA A 40 -12.79 -14.80 -2.97
CA ALA A 40 -12.78 -14.16 -4.28
C ALA A 40 -12.44 -12.65 -4.15
N PRO A 41 -11.71 -12.04 -5.11
CA PRO A 41 -11.30 -10.63 -5.02
C PRO A 41 -12.45 -9.66 -4.71
N MET A 42 -13.62 -9.89 -5.31
CA MET A 42 -14.81 -9.04 -5.13
C MET A 42 -15.42 -9.15 -3.73
N LYS A 43 -15.24 -10.30 -3.06
CA LYS A 43 -15.80 -10.60 -1.74
C LYS A 43 -14.87 -10.24 -0.58
N LYS A 44 -13.62 -9.86 -0.84
CA LYS A 44 -12.66 -9.47 0.22
C LYS A 44 -13.22 -8.45 1.22
N ARG A 45 -13.95 -7.44 0.73
CA ARG A 45 -14.52 -6.38 1.58
C ARG A 45 -15.65 -6.90 2.48
N GLU A 46 -16.43 -7.85 1.98
CA GLU A 46 -17.48 -8.53 2.76
C GLU A 46 -16.84 -9.43 3.81
N ALA A 47 -15.88 -10.27 3.39
CA ALA A 47 -15.13 -11.12 4.30
C ALA A 47 -14.42 -10.36 5.41
N LEU A 48 -13.87 -9.18 5.12
CA LEU A 48 -13.28 -8.34 6.16
C LEU A 48 -14.30 -7.87 7.20
N ARG A 49 -15.51 -7.49 6.79
CA ARG A 49 -16.57 -7.05 7.72
C ARG A 49 -17.10 -8.23 8.54
N ASP A 50 -17.29 -9.39 7.91
CA ASP A 50 -17.69 -10.60 8.62
C ASP A 50 -16.67 -10.98 9.71
N LEU A 51 -15.37 -10.71 9.49
CA LEU A 51 -14.35 -10.89 10.52
C LEU A 51 -14.48 -9.87 11.66
N PHE A 52 -14.84 -8.63 11.35
CA PHE A 52 -15.06 -7.60 12.37
C PHE A 52 -16.25 -7.95 13.27
N ASP A 53 -17.27 -8.62 12.73
CA ASP A 53 -18.45 -9.04 13.48
C ASP A 53 -18.21 -10.33 14.29
N LYS A 54 -17.30 -11.21 13.83
CA LYS A 54 -16.97 -12.49 14.50
C LYS A 54 -15.94 -12.35 15.62
N GLU A 55 -15.02 -11.40 15.49
CA GLU A 55 -13.91 -11.21 16.41
C GLU A 55 -14.15 -9.98 17.30
N ASP A 56 -13.73 -10.04 18.56
CA ASP A 56 -13.83 -8.90 19.49
C ASP A 56 -12.69 -7.89 19.25
N VAL A 57 -12.83 -7.09 18.19
CA VAL A 57 -11.78 -6.18 17.73
C VAL A 57 -11.77 -4.89 18.56
N THR A 58 -10.83 -4.77 19.49
CA THR A 58 -10.63 -3.51 20.23
C THR A 58 -9.97 -2.43 19.37
N ASN A 59 -8.97 -2.82 18.58
CA ASN A 59 -8.26 -1.97 17.63
C ASN A 59 -7.57 -2.84 16.57
N GLY A 60 -7.76 -2.50 15.30
CA GLY A 60 -7.29 -3.30 14.16
C GLY A 60 -6.46 -2.49 13.18
N ILE A 61 -5.36 -3.07 12.69
CA ILE A 61 -4.65 -2.52 11.53
C ILE A 61 -4.96 -3.38 10.30
N ILE A 62 -5.25 -2.73 9.18
CA ILE A 62 -5.59 -3.38 7.91
C ILE A 62 -4.52 -3.00 6.90
N PHE A 63 -3.80 -3.99 6.37
CA PHE A 63 -2.76 -3.77 5.39
C PHE A 63 -3.27 -4.04 3.96
N CYS A 64 -3.08 -3.05 3.09
CA CYS A 64 -3.33 -3.17 1.66
C CYS A 64 -2.04 -2.90 0.88
N ASN A 65 -1.86 -3.60 -0.25
CA ASN A 65 -0.63 -3.44 -1.06
C ASN A 65 -0.65 -2.15 -1.89
N ARG A 66 -1.84 -1.68 -2.32
CA ARG A 66 -1.98 -0.51 -3.21
C ARG A 66 -2.75 0.62 -2.54
N LYS A 67 -2.29 1.86 -2.76
CA LYS A 67 -2.96 3.08 -2.27
C LYS A 67 -4.43 3.19 -2.73
N ARG A 68 -4.72 2.81 -3.97
CA ARG A 68 -6.11 2.89 -4.49
C ARG A 68 -7.06 2.03 -3.65
N ASP A 69 -6.60 0.84 -3.25
CA ASP A 69 -7.39 -0.13 -2.51
C ASP A 69 -7.63 0.38 -1.08
N ILE A 70 -6.66 1.11 -0.49
CA ILE A 70 -6.84 1.83 0.79
C ILE A 70 -7.99 2.83 0.71
N GLY A 71 -8.02 3.66 -0.33
CA GLY A 71 -9.06 4.67 -0.51
C GLY A 71 -10.44 4.08 -0.75
N GLU A 72 -10.53 3.02 -1.55
CA GLU A 72 -11.77 2.28 -1.80
C GLU A 72 -12.28 1.57 -0.55
N LEU A 73 -11.37 0.95 0.21
CA LEU A 73 -11.71 0.27 1.45
C LEU A 73 -12.20 1.25 2.51
N LEU A 74 -11.52 2.39 2.70
CA LEU A 74 -11.93 3.43 3.65
C LEU A 74 -13.36 3.89 3.37
N LYS A 75 -13.68 4.22 2.10
CA LYS A 75 -15.04 4.59 1.69
C LYS A 75 -16.04 3.47 1.91
N SER A 76 -15.63 2.21 1.76
CA SER A 76 -16.50 1.07 2.05
C SER A 76 -16.79 0.98 3.53
N LEU A 77 -15.76 1.06 4.39
CA LEU A 77 -15.92 0.96 5.84
C LEU A 77 -16.78 2.09 6.42
N HIS A 78 -16.56 3.33 5.99
CA HIS A 78 -17.41 4.46 6.41
C HIS A 78 -18.88 4.30 6.00
N ARG A 79 -19.16 3.72 4.83
CA ARG A 79 -20.55 3.44 4.40
C ARG A 79 -21.24 2.36 5.23
N HIS A 80 -20.48 1.55 5.95
CA HIS A 80 -20.98 0.51 6.85
C HIS A 80 -20.76 0.91 8.33
N ASP A 81 -20.60 2.22 8.60
CA ASP A 81 -20.49 2.79 9.95
C ASP A 81 -19.28 2.33 10.77
N TYR A 82 -18.24 1.80 10.11
CA TYR A 82 -16.98 1.47 10.78
C TYR A 82 -16.10 2.71 10.94
N LYS A 83 -15.62 2.94 12.16
CA LYS A 83 -14.68 4.03 12.48
C LYS A 83 -13.27 3.68 11.99
N ALA A 84 -12.96 4.08 10.76
CA ALA A 84 -11.69 3.80 10.12
C ALA A 84 -10.95 5.08 9.69
N VAL A 85 -9.62 5.04 9.73
CA VAL A 85 -8.72 6.06 9.17
C VAL A 85 -7.73 5.41 8.22
N SER A 86 -7.14 6.19 7.31
CA SER A 86 -6.14 5.70 6.36
C SER A 86 -4.76 6.32 6.58
N LEU A 87 -3.73 5.56 6.22
CA LEU A 87 -2.34 5.97 6.30
C LEU A 87 -1.55 5.45 5.09
N HIS A 88 -1.22 6.34 4.16
CA HIS A 88 -0.49 6.01 2.94
C HIS A 88 0.65 6.99 2.65
N GLY A 89 1.52 6.65 1.69
CA GLY A 89 2.73 7.42 1.38
C GLY A 89 2.47 8.87 0.94
N ASP A 90 1.42 9.08 0.14
CA ASP A 90 1.11 10.41 -0.42
C ASP A 90 0.42 11.37 0.57
N MET A 91 0.35 11.03 1.85
CA MET A 91 -0.19 11.94 2.88
C MET A 91 0.90 12.84 3.42
N ASP A 92 0.59 14.11 3.60
CA ASP A 92 1.48 15.02 4.32
C ASP A 92 1.71 14.53 5.76
N GLN A 93 2.91 14.79 6.27
CA GLN A 93 3.33 14.30 7.59
C GLN A 93 2.39 14.76 8.72
N HIS A 94 1.86 15.98 8.64
CA HIS A 94 0.89 16.48 9.61
C HIS A 94 -0.41 15.66 9.63
N MET A 95 -0.92 15.31 8.44
CA MET A 95 -2.11 14.46 8.32
C MET A 95 -1.84 13.03 8.80
N ARG A 96 -0.65 12.49 8.52
CA ARG A 96 -0.23 11.16 9.00
C ARG A 96 -0.25 11.10 10.53
N LEU A 97 0.30 12.11 11.20
CA LEU A 97 0.28 12.24 12.66
C LEU A 97 -1.16 12.36 13.19
N LYS A 98 -1.99 13.21 12.57
CA LYS A 98 -3.39 13.37 12.98
C LYS A 98 -4.20 12.07 12.90
N MET A 99 -4.06 11.31 11.81
CA MET A 99 -4.77 10.03 11.67
C MET A 99 -4.24 8.99 12.67
N LEU A 100 -2.94 9.00 12.94
CA LEU A 100 -2.33 8.14 13.94
C LEU A 100 -2.81 8.49 15.35
N ASP A 101 -2.94 9.77 15.67
CA ASP A 101 -3.45 10.23 16.97
C ASP A 101 -4.91 9.80 17.17
N GLN A 102 -5.76 9.91 16.15
CA GLN A 102 -7.14 9.41 16.18
C GLN A 102 -7.22 7.89 16.41
N PHE A 103 -6.27 7.14 15.85
CA PHE A 103 -6.18 5.70 16.10
C PHE A 103 -5.67 5.40 17.52
N LYS A 104 -4.70 6.17 18.02
CA LYS A 104 -4.14 6.03 19.38
C LYS A 104 -5.15 6.40 20.47
N SER A 105 -5.98 7.42 20.24
CA SER A 105 -7.03 7.85 21.18
C SER A 105 -8.22 6.90 21.22
N GLY A 106 -8.37 6.01 20.22
CA GLY A 106 -9.54 5.15 20.06
C GLY A 106 -10.72 5.81 19.34
N ASP A 107 -10.55 7.03 18.82
CA ASP A 107 -11.56 7.68 17.97
C ASP A 107 -11.79 6.91 16.67
N ALA A 108 -10.74 6.25 16.17
CA ALA A 108 -10.80 5.29 15.09
C ALA A 108 -10.41 3.89 15.59
N THR A 109 -11.29 2.91 15.39
CA THR A 109 -11.05 1.50 15.73
C THR A 109 -10.14 0.82 14.71
N TYR A 110 -10.18 1.26 13.45
CA TYR A 110 -9.46 0.63 12.34
C TYR A 110 -8.48 1.60 11.66
N LEU A 111 -7.25 1.15 11.44
CA LEU A 111 -6.23 1.88 10.69
C LEU A 111 -5.92 1.12 9.40
N ILE A 112 -6.26 1.67 8.24
CA ILE A 112 -5.91 1.09 6.94
C ILE A 112 -4.57 1.68 6.48
N ALA A 113 -3.55 0.85 6.27
CA ALA A 113 -2.21 1.29 5.93
C ALA A 113 -1.57 0.52 4.77
N SER A 114 -0.59 1.16 4.11
CA SER A 114 0.40 0.45 3.28
C SER A 114 1.68 0.20 4.07
N ASP A 115 2.47 -0.80 3.66
CA ASP A 115 3.73 -1.15 4.35
C ASP A 115 4.71 0.02 4.44
N VAL A 116 4.87 0.76 3.32
CA VAL A 116 5.74 1.94 3.27
C VAL A 116 5.29 2.99 4.28
N ALA A 117 3.98 3.17 4.42
CA ALA A 117 3.44 4.20 5.28
C ALA A 117 3.50 3.79 6.76
N ALA A 118 3.37 2.51 7.07
CA ALA A 118 3.47 2.00 8.44
C ALA A 118 4.91 1.91 8.97
N ARG A 119 5.93 1.98 8.11
CA ARG A 119 7.35 1.99 8.52
C ARG A 119 7.73 3.35 9.11
N GLY A 120 8.56 3.34 10.15
CA GLY A 120 9.08 4.54 10.80
C GLY A 120 8.07 5.33 11.64
N LEU A 121 6.83 4.84 11.76
CA LEU A 121 5.84 5.38 12.69
C LEU A 121 5.67 4.45 13.89
N ASP A 122 5.60 5.04 15.07
CA ASP A 122 5.28 4.34 16.31
C ASP A 122 3.76 4.09 16.38
N ILE A 123 3.33 3.01 15.74
CA ILE A 123 1.96 2.49 15.81
C ILE A 123 1.85 1.64 17.07
N PRO A 124 0.85 1.90 17.95
CA PRO A 124 0.67 1.13 19.17
C PRO A 124 0.45 -0.35 18.85
N ALA A 125 0.71 -1.21 19.83
CA ALA A 125 0.33 -2.61 19.72
C ALA A 125 -1.19 -2.71 19.50
N VAL A 126 -1.59 -3.45 18.47
CA VAL A 126 -3.00 -3.65 18.11
C VAL A 126 -3.45 -5.03 18.54
N SER A 127 -4.74 -5.21 18.80
CA SER A 127 -5.34 -6.51 19.06
C SER A 127 -5.33 -7.40 17.80
N HIS A 128 -5.68 -6.81 16.65
CA HIS A 128 -5.89 -7.54 15.41
C HIS A 128 -5.09 -6.95 14.24
N VAL A 129 -4.56 -7.84 13.40
CA VAL A 129 -3.93 -7.50 12.13
C VAL A 129 -4.70 -8.17 11.00
N PHE A 130 -5.14 -7.38 10.03
CA PHE A 130 -5.84 -7.86 8.85
C PHE A 130 -5.00 -7.59 7.60
N ASN A 131 -4.45 -8.63 7.00
CA ASN A 131 -3.86 -8.55 5.67
C ASN A 131 -4.97 -8.62 4.64
N PHE A 132 -5.49 -7.46 4.23
CA PHE A 132 -6.49 -7.40 3.15
C PHE A 132 -5.91 -7.91 1.84
N ASP A 133 -4.62 -7.64 1.61
CA ASP A 133 -3.83 -8.24 0.55
C ASP A 133 -2.66 -9.04 1.12
N VAL A 134 -2.41 -10.21 0.52
CA VAL A 134 -1.22 -11.01 0.84
C VAL A 134 0.03 -10.18 0.48
N PRO A 135 1.00 -10.03 1.38
CA PRO A 135 2.22 -9.28 1.08
C PRO A 135 3.02 -9.98 -0.03
N THR A 136 3.63 -9.21 -0.92
CA THR A 136 4.43 -9.74 -2.04
C THR A 136 5.77 -10.32 -1.57
N HIS A 137 6.27 -9.85 -0.43
CA HIS A 137 7.48 -10.34 0.22
C HIS A 137 7.12 -10.99 1.56
N ALA A 138 7.68 -12.17 1.81
CA ALA A 138 7.35 -12.93 3.01
C ALA A 138 7.80 -12.22 4.30
N GLU A 139 8.88 -11.44 4.24
CA GLU A 139 9.38 -10.66 5.37
C GLU A 139 8.39 -9.59 5.81
N ASP A 140 7.64 -9.00 4.87
CA ASP A 140 6.60 -8.03 5.19
C ASP A 140 5.46 -8.67 5.98
N TYR A 141 5.14 -9.95 5.74
CA TYR A 141 4.17 -10.67 6.55
C TYR A 141 4.56 -10.67 8.04
N VAL A 142 5.80 -11.04 8.34
CA VAL A 142 6.33 -11.06 9.72
C VAL A 142 6.27 -9.65 10.33
N HIS A 143 6.63 -8.62 9.57
CA HIS A 143 6.58 -7.22 10.05
C HIS A 143 5.15 -6.72 10.30
N ARG A 144 4.17 -7.16 9.50
CA ARG A 144 2.76 -6.82 9.65
C ARG A 144 2.16 -7.49 10.89
N ILE A 145 2.33 -8.81 11.05
CA ILE A 145 1.78 -9.51 12.21
C ILE A 145 2.52 -9.14 13.51
N GLY A 146 3.78 -8.70 13.42
CA GLY A 146 4.53 -8.13 14.55
C GLY A 146 3.97 -6.80 15.09
N ARG A 147 2.85 -6.31 14.56
CA ARG A 147 2.05 -5.20 15.14
C ARG A 147 1.12 -5.66 16.26
N THR A 148 0.80 -6.96 16.33
CA THR A 148 0.02 -7.57 17.42
C THR A 148 0.90 -8.49 18.29
N GLY A 149 0.34 -9.03 19.37
CA GLY A 149 1.00 -9.98 20.26
C GLY A 149 2.18 -9.44 21.08
N ARG A 150 2.34 -8.11 21.18
CA ARG A 150 3.48 -7.49 21.88
C ARG A 150 3.35 -7.59 23.40
N ALA A 151 4.49 -7.61 24.09
CA ALA A 151 4.59 -7.61 25.56
C ALA A 151 3.78 -8.73 26.25
N GLY A 152 3.78 -9.94 25.66
CA GLY A 152 3.10 -11.11 26.23
C GLY A 152 1.58 -11.14 26.06
N ARG A 153 1.00 -10.14 25.39
CA ARG A 153 -0.43 -10.17 25.03
C ARG A 153 -0.69 -11.16 23.91
N SER A 154 -1.88 -11.74 23.88
CA SER A 154 -2.37 -12.47 22.71
C SER A 154 -2.75 -11.51 21.59
N GLY A 155 -2.68 -12.00 20.36
CA GLY A 155 -3.03 -11.27 19.16
C GLY A 155 -3.61 -12.17 18.09
N ALA A 156 -4.36 -11.59 17.15
CA ALA A 156 -4.87 -12.35 16.01
C ALA A 156 -4.47 -11.68 14.69
N ALA A 157 -4.10 -12.51 13.72
CA ALA A 157 -3.71 -12.11 12.38
C ALA A 157 -4.51 -12.89 11.34
N PHE A 158 -5.27 -12.17 10.52
CA PHE A 158 -6.10 -12.73 9.45
C PHE A 158 -5.55 -12.31 8.10
N THR A 159 -5.46 -13.24 7.15
CA THR A 159 -5.00 -12.96 5.80
C THR A 159 -6.05 -13.35 4.78
N LEU A 160 -6.50 -12.39 3.98
CA LEU A 160 -7.43 -12.61 2.87
C LEU A 160 -6.64 -12.93 1.60
N ALA A 161 -6.66 -14.20 1.21
CA ALA A 161 -5.97 -14.68 0.02
C ALA A 161 -6.95 -14.95 -1.12
N THR A 162 -6.55 -14.58 -2.33
CA THR A 162 -7.22 -14.99 -3.56
C THR A 162 -6.49 -16.18 -4.17
N ARG A 163 -7.13 -16.84 -5.14
CA ARG A 163 -6.49 -17.95 -5.89
C ARG A 163 -5.17 -17.57 -6.55
N ASN A 164 -4.97 -16.29 -6.89
CA ASN A 164 -3.74 -15.80 -7.51
C ASN A 164 -2.61 -15.56 -6.51
N ASP A 165 -2.91 -15.54 -5.21
CA ASP A 165 -1.94 -15.23 -4.16
C ASP A 165 -1.17 -16.46 -3.67
N GLY A 166 -1.47 -17.66 -4.18
CA GLY A 166 -0.91 -18.93 -3.71
C GLY A 166 0.62 -18.93 -3.64
N LYS A 167 1.31 -18.38 -4.66
CA LYS A 167 2.78 -18.27 -4.66
C LYS A 167 3.31 -17.43 -3.49
N TYR A 168 2.61 -16.36 -3.12
CA TYR A 168 3.02 -15.50 -2.01
C TYR A 168 2.72 -16.16 -0.66
N VAL A 169 1.58 -16.85 -0.55
CA VAL A 169 1.25 -17.65 0.63
C VAL A 169 2.29 -18.75 0.86
N ASP A 170 2.66 -19.49 -0.18
CA ASP A 170 3.67 -20.53 -0.09
C ASP A 170 5.03 -19.97 0.37
N ALA A 171 5.44 -18.81 -0.15
CA ALA A 171 6.67 -18.14 0.27
C ALA A 171 6.62 -17.70 1.75
N ILE A 172 5.46 -17.25 2.23
CA ILE A 172 5.25 -16.89 3.63
C ILE A 172 5.36 -18.14 4.51
N GLU A 173 4.65 -19.22 4.17
CA GLU A 173 4.67 -20.47 4.93
C GLU A 173 6.07 -21.10 4.98
N GLN A 174 6.85 -20.98 3.90
CA GLN A 174 8.25 -21.38 3.86
C GLN A 174 9.12 -20.54 4.81
N LEU A 175 8.94 -19.22 4.83
CA LEU A 175 9.72 -18.33 5.68
C LEU A 175 9.43 -18.55 7.17
N ILE A 176 8.17 -18.77 7.53
CA ILE A 176 7.75 -18.99 8.93
C ILE A 176 7.89 -20.45 9.37
N GLU A 177 8.31 -21.34 8.46
CA GLU A 177 8.47 -22.78 8.68
C GLU A 177 7.20 -23.47 9.22
N ARG A 178 6.02 -22.91 8.93
CA ARG A 178 4.72 -23.38 9.43
C ARG A 178 3.62 -23.14 8.41
N LYS A 179 2.67 -24.07 8.34
CA LYS A 179 1.41 -23.85 7.61
C LYS A 179 0.50 -22.90 8.40
N ILE A 180 -0.21 -22.03 7.68
CA ILE A 180 -1.22 -21.14 8.28
C ILE A 180 -2.56 -21.87 8.26
N ASP A 181 -3.28 -21.84 9.38
CA ASP A 181 -4.58 -22.49 9.48
C ASP A 181 -5.57 -21.84 8.52
N ARG A 182 -6.22 -22.67 7.69
CA ARG A 182 -7.18 -22.19 6.70
C ARG A 182 -8.59 -22.17 7.29
N GLU A 183 -9.29 -21.06 7.13
CA GLU A 183 -10.69 -20.90 7.51
C GLU A 183 -11.53 -20.59 6.25
N ALA A 184 -12.63 -21.33 6.07
CA ALA A 184 -13.52 -21.12 4.94
C ALA A 184 -14.36 -19.87 5.13
N PHE A 185 -14.46 -19.05 4.07
CA PHE A 185 -15.38 -17.91 4.08
C PHE A 185 -16.82 -18.38 3.83
N SER A 186 -17.72 -18.14 4.78
CA SER A 186 -19.13 -18.58 4.73
C SER A 186 -19.98 -17.85 3.68
N GLY A 187 -19.55 -16.71 3.16
CA GLY A 187 -20.31 -15.87 2.21
C GLY A 187 -20.27 -16.30 0.73
N GLY A 188 -19.92 -17.56 0.45
CA GLY A 188 -20.22 -18.22 -0.82
C GLY A 188 -19.02 -18.53 -1.71
N ASP A 189 -19.03 -19.79 -2.15
CA ASP A 189 -18.17 -20.52 -3.09
C ASP A 189 -16.84 -19.85 -3.45
N SER A 190 -15.78 -20.37 -2.86
CA SER A 190 -14.41 -20.29 -3.36
C SER A 190 -14.31 -21.07 -4.69
N GLY A 191 -14.98 -20.53 -5.71
CA GLY A 191 -14.99 -20.97 -7.11
C GLY A 191 -14.63 -22.43 -7.34
N GLU A 192 -15.64 -23.29 -7.34
CA GLU A 192 -15.55 -24.64 -7.89
C GLU A 192 -14.76 -24.63 -9.21
N GLY A 193 -13.77 -25.52 -9.30
CA GLY A 193 -12.84 -25.61 -10.40
C GLY A 193 -13.51 -25.96 -11.72
N THR A 194 -13.39 -25.08 -12.71
CA THR A 194 -13.37 -25.55 -14.10
C THR A 194 -11.97 -26.09 -14.40
N ASP A 195 -11.88 -27.42 -14.43
CA ASP A 195 -10.80 -28.20 -15.01
C ASP A 195 -10.47 -27.69 -16.43
N ASP A 196 -9.46 -26.84 -16.56
CA ASP A 196 -8.92 -26.43 -17.86
C ASP A 196 -7.99 -27.54 -18.38
N LYS A 197 -8.59 -28.63 -18.86
CA LYS A 197 -7.86 -29.65 -19.62
C LYS A 197 -7.52 -29.09 -21.01
N PRO A 198 -6.25 -29.13 -21.45
CA PRO A 198 -5.88 -28.60 -22.76
C PRO A 198 -6.55 -29.43 -23.86
N ARG A 199 -7.44 -28.79 -24.63
CA ARG A 199 -8.06 -29.39 -25.82
C ARG A 199 -6.98 -29.68 -26.87
N LYS A 200 -6.59 -30.95 -26.97
CA LYS A 200 -5.77 -31.50 -28.05
C LYS A 200 -6.44 -31.20 -29.40
N ASN A 201 -5.78 -30.37 -30.19
CA ASN A 201 -6.21 -29.90 -31.50
C ASN A 201 -6.15 -31.05 -32.52
N ASN A 202 -7.25 -31.77 -32.71
CA ASN A 202 -7.35 -32.88 -33.66
C ASN A 202 -7.68 -32.32 -35.06
N ARG A 203 -6.68 -31.71 -35.72
CA ARG A 203 -6.78 -31.35 -37.14
C ARG A 203 -6.69 -32.62 -37.98
N ARG A 204 -7.86 -33.16 -38.33
CA ARG A 204 -8.02 -34.20 -39.35
C ARG A 204 -7.60 -33.64 -40.71
N ASN A 205 -6.61 -34.32 -41.29
CA ASN A 205 -6.27 -34.32 -42.71
C ASN A 205 -7.54 -34.45 -43.57
N ASN A 206 -7.82 -33.45 -44.39
CA ASN A 206 -8.67 -33.62 -45.56
C ASN A 206 -7.79 -33.55 -46.81
N ARG A 207 -7.63 -34.71 -47.43
CA ARG A 207 -6.93 -34.95 -48.70
C ARG A 207 -7.86 -34.61 -49.87
N GLY A 208 -7.27 -34.09 -50.95
CA GLY A 208 -7.87 -33.96 -52.28
C GLY A 208 -8.21 -32.50 -52.60
N GLY A 209 -7.82 -31.93 -53.73
CA GLY A 209 -7.06 -32.42 -54.87
C GLY A 209 -6.98 -31.27 -55.88
N LYS A 210 -5.79 -31.12 -56.48
CA LYS A 210 -5.53 -30.84 -57.91
C LYS A 210 -6.45 -29.83 -58.65
N SER A 211 -5.88 -28.69 -59.07
CA SER A 211 -5.89 -28.26 -60.48
C SER A 211 -5.05 -26.98 -60.73
N ASP A 212 -4.34 -27.02 -61.85
CA ASP A 212 -3.57 -25.98 -62.53
C ASP A 212 -4.33 -24.66 -62.77
N GLY A 213 -3.59 -23.54 -62.92
CA GLY A 213 -4.24 -22.28 -63.32
C GLY A 213 -3.38 -21.00 -63.36
N LYS A 214 -2.29 -21.02 -64.11
CA LYS A 214 -1.82 -19.96 -65.03
C LYS A 214 -2.37 -18.52 -64.84
N GLY A 215 -1.46 -17.58 -64.55
CA GLY A 215 -1.28 -16.41 -65.42
C GLY A 215 -1.65 -15.01 -64.91
N ARG A 216 -0.70 -14.10 -65.17
CA ARG A 216 -0.84 -12.71 -65.65
C ARG A 216 -0.64 -11.58 -64.64
N SER A 217 0.58 -11.07 -64.71
CA SER A 217 1.07 -9.74 -64.41
C SER A 217 0.41 -8.62 -65.24
N GLU A 218 0.08 -7.50 -64.60
CA GLU A 218 0.04 -6.12 -65.14
C GLU A 218 0.08 -5.18 -63.91
N LYS A 219 1.22 -4.55 -63.59
CA LYS A 219 1.76 -3.25 -64.07
C LYS A 219 0.99 -2.02 -63.53
N SER A 220 1.62 -1.32 -62.58
CA SER A 220 1.51 0.13 -62.33
C SER A 220 2.77 0.54 -61.55
N GLU A 221 3.80 1.01 -62.25
CA GLU A 221 4.12 2.43 -62.52
C GLU A 221 4.50 3.25 -61.28
N THR A 222 5.82 3.35 -61.13
CA THR A 222 6.63 4.25 -60.31
C THR A 222 6.87 5.60 -61.01
N GLY A 223 6.99 6.67 -60.22
CA GLY A 223 7.67 7.95 -60.55
C GLY A 223 6.78 9.17 -60.27
N GLN A 224 6.92 9.91 -59.15
CA GLN A 224 7.90 10.99 -58.89
C GLN A 224 7.89 12.07 -60.00
N ASP A 225 7.75 13.39 -59.78
CA ASP A 225 7.99 14.23 -58.60
C ASP A 225 7.42 15.66 -58.80
N ALA A 226 7.28 16.37 -57.66
CA ALA A 226 7.50 17.82 -57.45
C ALA A 226 6.42 18.91 -57.67
N LYS A 227 6.20 19.64 -56.56
CA LYS A 227 5.95 21.10 -56.38
C LYS A 227 4.62 21.71 -56.86
N SER A 228 3.88 22.30 -55.92
CA SER A 228 3.79 23.76 -55.74
C SER A 228 2.68 24.19 -54.77
N ASN A 229 2.86 25.40 -54.24
CA ASN A 229 2.09 26.07 -53.20
C ASN A 229 0.63 26.40 -53.57
N GLY A 230 -0.22 26.34 -52.54
CA GLY A 230 -1.12 27.45 -52.16
C GLY A 230 -2.47 27.55 -52.86
N ALA A 231 -3.56 27.52 -52.08
CA ALA A 231 -4.58 28.57 -51.98
C ALA A 231 -5.91 28.02 -51.41
N GLY A 232 -6.18 28.32 -50.14
CA GLY A 232 -7.48 28.16 -49.50
C GLY A 232 -8.08 29.52 -49.14
N LYS A 233 -9.08 29.95 -49.91
CA LYS A 233 -9.94 31.14 -49.70
C LYS A 233 -10.47 31.28 -48.28
N ARG A 234 -10.48 32.52 -47.73
CA ARG A 234 -11.72 33.23 -47.34
C ARG A 234 -11.47 34.70 -46.94
N ARG A 235 -12.09 35.57 -47.74
CA ARG A 235 -12.56 36.97 -47.56
C ARG A 235 -12.25 37.68 -46.23
N GLY A 236 -11.66 38.87 -46.36
CA GLY A 236 -11.52 39.85 -45.29
C GLY A 236 -12.70 40.80 -45.14
N LEU A 237 -12.58 41.66 -44.12
CA LEU A 237 -13.05 43.05 -44.11
C LEU A 237 -12.23 43.79 -43.03
N LEU A 238 -11.41 44.75 -43.45
CA LEU A 238 -10.86 45.79 -42.55
C LEU A 238 -11.94 46.85 -42.32
N GLY A 239 -12.02 47.39 -41.09
CA GLY A 239 -12.92 48.51 -40.83
C GLY A 239 -12.97 49.04 -39.40
N ARG A 240 -11.92 49.78 -39.01
CA ARG A 240 -12.04 51.17 -38.51
C ARG A 240 -12.58 51.45 -37.09
N ASN A 241 -11.65 51.98 -36.27
CA ASN A 241 -11.75 53.12 -35.34
C ASN A 241 -12.69 53.14 -34.11
N ARG A 242 -12.00 53.43 -32.99
CA ARG A 242 -12.20 54.55 -32.03
C ARG A 242 -13.18 54.37 -30.86
N ARG A 243 -12.73 55.02 -29.77
CA ARG A 243 -13.37 55.37 -28.49
C ARG A 243 -13.39 54.19 -27.51
N GLY A 244 -12.78 54.23 -26.33
CA GLY A 244 -12.39 55.35 -25.48
C GLY A 244 -13.07 55.16 -24.13
N GLY A 245 -12.32 55.30 -23.02
CA GLY A 245 -12.90 55.60 -21.71
C GLY A 245 -12.63 54.60 -20.59
N LYS A 246 -11.72 55.02 -19.70
CA LYS A 246 -11.73 54.93 -18.23
C LYS A 246 -11.76 53.57 -17.51
N ALA A 247 -10.59 53.27 -16.95
CA ALA A 247 -10.31 52.94 -15.54
C ALA A 247 -11.48 52.59 -14.61
N ASP A 248 -11.32 51.47 -13.87
CA ASP A 248 -11.14 51.60 -12.42
C ASP A 248 -10.30 50.46 -11.81
N ASN A 249 -9.40 50.86 -10.91
CA ASN A 249 -8.52 50.03 -10.11
C ASN A 249 -9.27 49.60 -8.85
N ASN A 250 -9.21 48.33 -8.43
CA ASN A 250 -9.21 48.07 -7.00
C ASN A 250 -8.46 46.78 -6.61
N LYS A 251 -7.38 46.99 -5.86
CA LYS A 251 -6.51 46.01 -5.22
C LYS A 251 -6.67 46.23 -3.71
N PRO A 252 -7.03 45.24 -2.88
CA PRO A 252 -6.95 45.43 -1.43
C PRO A 252 -5.52 45.22 -0.93
N LYS A 253 -5.06 46.21 -0.16
CA LYS A 253 -3.76 46.31 0.52
C LYS A 253 -3.65 45.37 1.72
N GLU A 254 -2.41 44.93 1.95
CA GLU A 254 -1.88 44.49 3.25
C GLU A 254 -2.18 45.50 4.36
N THR A 255 -2.56 44.99 5.53
CA THR A 255 -2.48 45.72 6.79
C THR A 255 -1.77 44.86 7.83
N LYS A 256 -0.60 45.34 8.28
CA LYS A 256 0.02 44.96 9.56
C LYS A 256 -0.72 45.66 10.70
N PRO A 257 -0.84 45.04 11.88
CA PRO A 257 -0.84 45.77 13.14
C PRO A 257 0.53 45.71 13.82
N GLN A 258 0.76 46.77 14.59
CA GLN A 258 1.99 47.14 15.24
C GLN A 258 2.27 46.35 16.53
N ASN A 259 3.57 46.33 16.83
CA ASN A 259 4.24 45.87 18.02
C ASN A 259 3.82 46.66 19.28
N SER A 260 3.56 45.97 20.39
CA SER A 260 3.64 46.54 21.74
C SER A 260 4.13 45.47 22.71
N GLY A 261 5.06 45.84 23.61
CA GLY A 261 5.32 45.05 24.83
C GLY A 261 6.63 44.26 24.87
N SER A 262 7.75 44.97 24.87
CA SER A 262 9.04 44.53 25.39
C SER A 262 8.96 44.00 26.83
N LYS A 263 9.53 42.80 27.10
CA LYS A 263 10.25 42.46 28.34
C LYS A 263 11.08 41.18 28.19
N LYS A 264 12.40 41.33 28.33
CA LYS A 264 13.42 40.31 28.67
C LYS A 264 14.46 41.05 29.54
N PRO A 265 15.37 40.39 30.25
CA PRO A 265 15.31 39.07 30.90
C PRO A 265 15.77 39.14 32.38
N ALA A 266 15.48 38.11 33.19
CA ALA A 266 16.19 37.90 34.46
C ALA A 266 17.23 36.78 34.28
N LYS A 267 18.44 37.06 34.78
CA LYS A 267 19.65 36.23 34.76
C LYS A 267 19.73 35.33 35.99
N LYS A 268 20.49 34.22 35.83
CA LYS A 268 21.20 33.38 36.84
C LYS A 268 20.27 32.68 37.84
N GLY A 269 20.34 31.39 38.07
CA GLY A 269 21.42 30.42 37.90
C GLY A 269 21.46 29.65 39.21
N ASP A 270 21.31 28.33 39.18
CA ASP A 270 21.84 27.44 40.21
C ASP A 270 22.03 26.06 39.63
N ALA A 271 23.21 25.53 39.92
CA ALA A 271 23.72 24.25 39.49
C ALA A 271 22.97 23.12 40.18
N PHE A 272 22.64 22.07 39.44
CA PHE A 272 22.20 20.80 40.02
C PHE A 272 23.45 20.02 40.42
N GLU A 273 23.99 20.32 41.60
CA GLU A 273 24.93 19.46 42.31
C GLU A 273 24.19 18.28 42.94
N GLY A 274 24.69 17.07 42.72
CA GLY A 274 24.63 15.96 43.66
C GLY A 274 23.30 15.20 43.80
N ASN A 275 23.13 14.10 43.05
CA ASN A 275 23.14 12.75 43.62
C ASN A 275 23.11 11.69 42.49
N MET A 276 24.21 10.96 42.27
CA MET A 276 24.16 9.72 41.48
C MET A 276 23.59 8.60 42.37
N PRO A 277 22.59 7.83 41.92
CA PRO A 277 22.04 6.73 42.69
C PRO A 277 23.02 5.53 42.77
N ASP A 278 23.08 4.89 43.94
CA ASP A 278 24.04 3.86 44.35
C ASP A 278 23.97 2.50 43.60
N PHE A 279 23.24 2.37 42.49
CA PHE A 279 23.22 1.13 41.70
C PHE A 279 24.23 1.11 40.54
N LEU A 280 25.09 2.13 40.45
CA LEU A 280 26.11 2.29 39.41
C LEU A 280 27.56 2.39 39.98
N LYS A 281 27.78 1.87 41.18
CA LYS A 281 29.12 1.56 41.72
C LYS A 281 29.39 0.06 41.63
#